data_AF-A0A015JBG9-F1
#
_entry.id   AF-A0A015JBG9-F1
#
_cell.length_a   1.000
_cell.length_b   1.000
_cell.length_c   1.000
_cell.angle_alpha   90.00
_cell.angle_beta   90.00
_cell.angle_gamma   90.00
#
_symmetry.space_group_name_H-M   'P 1'
#
loop_
_entity.id
_entity.type
_entity.pdbx_description
1 polymer ?
#
loop_
_entity_poly.entity_id
_entity_poly.type
_entity_poly.pdbx_seq_one_letter_code
_entity_poly.pdbx_strand_id
1 'polypeptide(L)'
;MQCGIDQGEIISPLLWIIYYDPLLTKIKNSNLGYNIDGFKVNNIYENVEEKINFNFPGLAYMDDTNFMAGNQENLEKILSIADTFYNLNDIKINKDKSELLLRKKYIPESLSLSFGKSIVNIKPTSKKGSIRLLGVWFNAFNRKNHVIDQIKNEINNCCDSMILRKKLTDKQMAFIFNVLIIPRIEYRAQLIILSEYECNKIMAKFRILFKHKLKFMKTTPNSIVHLKEMFNVKNIEDNQLQAKMTNFILQINDKNELGMITKIRLYNLQQLLFLNDNPIYSLRDKDIIRYKKIFTTQLKNHYILECIKMLKTQNFSIAINDTVDKMEIIGGNILIKDILPEEIYFKNLRSIKKLNIMFADQILTLDRKNLLTLKEILGKRFKKFFSPNRSLIEKSWKIIEDCILDNNEVIKRRISIEAKNKIGTSFAHNLKGTILTKMNSDLEPINNGFIFGKKKLHNDIILVYGKNYNLGSNDIVLEHYITVNNPDDLFMGLKNV
;
A
#
# COMPACT_ATOMS: atom_id res chain seq x y z
N MET A 1 -26.81 26.39 38.62
CA MET A 1 -26.26 25.02 38.57
C MET A 1 -24.75 25.11 38.54
N GLN A 2 -24.05 24.34 39.39
CA GLN A 2 -22.62 24.11 39.20
C GLN A 2 -22.51 23.17 37.99
N CYS A 3 -22.19 23.73 36.82
CA CYS A 3 -21.95 22.94 35.60
C CYS A 3 -20.46 22.63 35.49
N GLY A 4 -20.11 21.35 35.58
CA GLY A 4 -18.73 20.90 35.42
C GLY A 4 -18.56 19.44 35.85
N ILE A 5 -17.63 18.74 35.21
CA ILE A 5 -17.11 17.45 35.68
C ILE A 5 -15.84 17.78 36.47
N ASP A 6 -15.74 17.29 37.71
CA ASP A 6 -14.63 17.61 38.61
C ASP A 6 -13.29 17.07 38.08
N GLN A 7 -12.27 17.92 38.03
CA GLN A 7 -10.93 17.51 37.59
C GLN A 7 -10.21 16.76 38.71
N GLY A 8 -9.59 15.62 38.37
CA GLY A 8 -8.86 14.78 39.31
C GLY A 8 -9.66 13.61 39.87
N GLU A 9 -10.99 13.62 39.70
CA GLU A 9 -11.84 12.49 40.06
C GLU A 9 -11.67 11.31 39.09
N ILE A 10 -11.65 10.10 39.64
CA ILE A 10 -11.39 8.86 38.89
C ILE A 10 -12.48 8.61 37.83
N ILE A 11 -13.72 9.00 38.12
CA ILE A 11 -14.88 8.77 37.24
C ILE A 11 -14.98 9.79 36.11
N SER A 12 -14.34 10.94 36.24
CA SER A 12 -14.49 12.08 35.32
C SER A 12 -14.17 11.77 33.86
N PRO A 13 -13.10 11.02 33.52
CA PRO A 13 -12.84 10.63 32.13
C PRO A 13 -13.94 9.76 31.52
N LEU A 14 -14.55 8.86 32.32
CA LEU A 14 -15.65 8.02 31.85
C LEU A 14 -16.91 8.84 31.61
N LEU A 15 -17.25 9.77 32.52
CA LEU A 15 -18.36 10.68 32.32
C LEU A 15 -18.17 11.49 31.03
N TRP A 16 -16.95 11.97 30.78
CA TRP A 16 -16.64 12.69 29.54
C TRP A 16 -16.97 11.85 28.30
N ILE A 17 -16.53 10.59 28.27
CA ILE A 17 -16.84 9.65 27.18
C ILE A 17 -18.36 9.50 27.01
N ILE A 18 -19.09 9.27 28.11
CA ILE A 18 -20.55 9.10 28.07
C ILE A 18 -21.25 10.36 27.52
N TYR A 19 -20.79 11.55 27.91
CA TYR A 19 -21.39 12.81 27.46
C TYR A 19 -21.15 13.09 25.97
N TYR A 20 -19.96 12.76 25.44
CA TYR A 20 -19.61 13.05 24.05
C TYR A 20 -19.91 11.93 23.05
N ASP A 21 -20.13 10.70 23.53
CA ASP A 21 -20.49 9.58 22.65
C ASP A 21 -21.74 9.88 21.77
N PRO A 22 -22.82 10.52 22.26
CA PRO A 22 -23.95 10.92 21.43
C PRO A 22 -23.56 11.78 20.22
N LEU A 23 -22.61 12.71 20.38
CA LEU A 23 -22.11 13.55 19.28
C LEU A 23 -21.40 12.68 18.23
N LEU A 24 -20.45 11.84 18.66
CA LEU A 24 -19.67 10.98 17.78
C LEU A 24 -20.56 9.97 17.05
N THR A 25 -21.49 9.36 17.77
CA THR A 25 -22.48 8.41 17.24
C THR A 25 -23.40 9.09 16.23
N LYS A 26 -23.92 10.30 16.51
CA LYS A 26 -24.75 11.05 15.56
C LYS A 26 -23.99 11.38 14.28
N ILE A 27 -22.74 11.82 14.39
CA ILE A 27 -21.91 12.13 13.23
C ILE A 27 -21.60 10.85 12.43
N LYS A 28 -21.24 9.74 13.09
CA LYS A 28 -20.96 8.46 12.43
C LYS A 28 -22.17 7.92 11.64
N ASN A 29 -23.37 8.12 12.18
CA ASN A 29 -24.62 7.70 11.54
C ASN A 29 -25.15 8.71 10.50
N SER A 30 -24.48 9.84 10.28
CA SER A 30 -24.94 10.88 9.36
C SER A 30 -24.52 10.65 7.89
N ASN A 31 -23.72 9.62 7.61
CA ASN A 31 -23.04 9.39 6.32
C ASN A 31 -22.15 10.57 5.87
N LEU A 32 -21.89 11.54 6.74
CA LEU A 32 -20.89 12.59 6.52
C LEU A 32 -19.50 12.04 6.84
N GLY A 33 -18.47 12.70 6.32
CA GLY A 33 -17.08 12.37 6.63
C GLY A 33 -16.17 12.28 5.42
N TYR A 34 -15.01 11.65 5.62
CA TYR A 34 -14.04 11.39 4.58
C TYR A 34 -14.14 9.92 4.13
N ASN A 35 -14.53 9.73 2.87
CA ASN A 35 -14.54 8.42 2.26
C ASN A 35 -13.12 8.01 1.89
N ILE A 36 -12.65 6.95 2.53
CA ILE A 36 -11.42 6.24 2.19
C ILE A 36 -11.83 5.11 1.28
N ASP A 37 -11.43 5.18 0.03
CA ASP A 37 -11.80 4.24 -1.02
C ASP A 37 -10.58 3.50 -1.57
N GLY A 38 -10.86 2.31 -2.08
CA GLY A 38 -9.94 1.46 -2.82
C GLY A 38 -10.72 0.45 -3.64
N PHE A 39 -10.00 -0.29 -4.46
CA PHE A 39 -10.59 -1.27 -5.37
C PHE A 39 -9.88 -2.60 -5.21
N LYS A 40 -10.65 -3.67 -5.14
CA LYS A 40 -10.17 -5.04 -5.18
C LYS A 40 -10.41 -5.59 -6.58
N VAL A 41 -9.37 -6.21 -7.15
CA VAL A 41 -9.46 -6.91 -8.43
C VAL A 41 -9.38 -8.39 -8.09
N ASN A 42 -10.46 -9.13 -8.28
CA ASN A 42 -10.43 -10.58 -8.03
C ASN A 42 -9.80 -11.30 -9.23
N ASN A 43 -10.23 -10.96 -10.45
CA ASN A 43 -9.73 -11.58 -11.67
C ASN A 43 -9.24 -10.54 -12.68
N ILE A 44 -8.01 -10.70 -13.18
CA ILE A 44 -7.39 -9.74 -14.10
C ILE A 44 -8.13 -9.65 -15.45
N TYR A 45 -8.83 -10.72 -15.86
CA TYR A 45 -9.50 -10.80 -17.17
C TYR A 45 -10.85 -10.10 -17.21
N GLU A 46 -11.52 -9.99 -16.07
CA GLU A 46 -12.90 -9.53 -16.00
C GLU A 46 -12.99 -8.01 -15.99
N ASN A 47 -11.90 -7.30 -15.65
CA ASN A 47 -11.90 -5.86 -15.42
C ASN A 47 -12.99 -5.40 -14.43
N VAL A 48 -13.47 -6.31 -13.59
CA VAL A 48 -14.42 -6.00 -12.53
C VAL A 48 -13.62 -5.59 -11.30
N GLU A 49 -13.86 -4.37 -10.86
CA GLU A 49 -13.27 -3.82 -9.65
C GLU A 49 -14.35 -3.76 -8.56
N GLU A 50 -14.13 -4.50 -7.48
CA GLU A 50 -14.99 -4.43 -6.30
C GLU A 50 -14.56 -3.23 -5.46
N LYS A 51 -15.47 -2.26 -5.30
CA LYS A 51 -15.20 -1.05 -4.52
C LYS A 51 -15.23 -1.40 -3.04
N ILE A 52 -14.13 -1.11 -2.34
CA ILE A 52 -14.04 -1.19 -0.89
C ILE A 52 -13.95 0.24 -0.38
N ASN A 53 -14.82 0.60 0.56
CA ASN A 53 -14.84 1.93 1.14
C ASN A 53 -14.99 1.86 2.66
N PHE A 54 -14.55 2.92 3.31
CA PHE A 54 -14.76 3.17 4.71
C PHE A 54 -14.93 4.68 4.91
N ASN A 55 -16.02 5.09 5.55
CA ASN A 55 -16.25 6.50 5.87
C ASN A 55 -15.71 6.79 7.26
N PHE A 56 -14.80 7.75 7.35
CA PHE A 56 -14.26 8.24 8.61
C PHE A 56 -14.61 9.73 8.82
N PRO A 57 -15.53 10.05 9.74
CA PRO A 57 -15.97 11.43 9.94
C PRO A 57 -15.10 12.24 10.91
N GLY A 58 -14.38 11.58 11.82
CA GLY A 58 -13.62 12.24 12.85
C GLY A 58 -13.47 11.42 14.12
N LEU A 59 -12.73 11.96 15.07
CA LEU A 59 -12.49 11.40 16.40
C LEU A 59 -12.44 12.52 17.44
N ALA A 60 -12.61 12.16 18.71
CA ALA A 60 -12.36 13.07 19.83
C ALA A 60 -11.44 12.39 20.85
N TYR A 61 -10.63 13.20 21.53
CA TYR A 61 -9.87 12.77 22.70
C TYR A 61 -10.13 13.78 23.82
N MET A 62 -11.02 13.43 24.74
CA MET A 62 -11.63 14.44 25.61
C MET A 62 -12.09 15.63 24.75
N ASP A 63 -11.89 16.86 25.20
CA ASP A 63 -12.36 18.09 24.54
C ASP A 63 -11.75 18.37 23.16
N ASP A 64 -10.63 17.72 22.81
CA ASP A 64 -10.01 17.86 21.51
C ASP A 64 -10.76 17.04 20.43
N THR A 65 -11.66 17.71 19.70
CA THR A 65 -12.40 17.12 18.57
C THR A 65 -11.70 17.35 17.23
N ASN A 66 -11.63 16.31 16.39
CA ASN A 66 -10.99 16.32 15.08
C ASN A 66 -11.95 15.78 14.02
N PHE A 67 -12.40 16.62 13.09
CA PHE A 67 -13.31 16.21 12.01
C PHE A 67 -12.59 16.12 10.66
N MET A 68 -13.02 15.16 9.84
CA MET A 68 -12.45 14.92 8.51
C MET A 68 -13.56 14.81 7.48
N ALA A 69 -13.45 15.53 6.36
CA ALA A 69 -14.42 15.49 5.27
C ALA A 69 -13.76 15.57 3.90
N GLY A 70 -14.43 14.99 2.88
CA GLY A 70 -13.97 15.05 1.50
C GLY A 70 -14.14 16.42 0.82
N ASN A 71 -15.05 17.26 1.33
CA ASN A 71 -15.35 18.58 0.81
C ASN A 71 -15.82 19.52 1.94
N GLN A 72 -15.91 20.81 1.63
CA GLN A 72 -16.29 21.85 2.57
C GLN A 72 -17.74 21.71 3.06
N GLU A 73 -18.69 21.45 2.17
CA GLU A 73 -20.10 21.32 2.51
C GLU A 73 -20.34 20.22 3.55
N ASN A 74 -19.72 19.05 3.37
CA ASN A 74 -19.80 17.95 4.33
C ASN A 74 -19.15 18.32 5.66
N LEU A 75 -18.04 19.07 5.65
CA LEU A 75 -17.40 19.55 6.87
C LEU A 75 -18.33 20.50 7.63
N GLU A 76 -18.94 21.46 6.95
CA GLU A 76 -19.87 22.43 7.54
C GLU A 76 -21.13 21.76 8.11
N LYS A 77 -21.62 20.70 7.47
CA LYS A 77 -22.70 19.86 8.03
C LYS A 77 -22.26 19.16 9.32
N ILE A 78 -21.05 18.61 9.38
CA ILE A 78 -20.49 18.02 10.61
C ILE A 78 -20.37 19.08 11.70
N LEU A 79 -19.82 20.26 11.37
CA LEU A 79 -19.68 21.37 12.30
C LEU A 79 -21.03 21.90 12.80
N SER A 80 -22.07 21.87 11.95
CA SER A 80 -23.44 22.21 12.33
C SER A 80 -24.00 21.22 13.36
N ILE A 81 -23.85 19.91 13.13
CA ILE A 81 -24.23 18.88 14.11
C ILE A 81 -23.49 19.11 15.44
N ALA A 82 -22.18 19.35 15.37
CA ALA A 82 -21.38 19.62 16.56
C ALA A 82 -21.85 20.89 17.29
N ASP A 83 -22.09 22.00 16.59
CA ASP A 83 -22.60 23.24 17.18
C ASP A 83 -23.95 23.04 17.87
N THR A 84 -24.88 22.27 17.27
CA THR A 84 -26.16 21.95 17.91
C THR A 84 -25.96 21.15 19.20
N PHE A 85 -25.04 20.17 19.20
CA PHE A 85 -24.72 19.42 20.40
C PHE A 85 -24.10 20.31 21.49
N TYR A 86 -23.17 21.20 21.14
CA TYR A 86 -22.55 22.10 22.11
C TYR A 86 -23.56 23.05 22.73
N ASN A 87 -24.48 23.60 21.92
CA ASN A 87 -25.56 24.47 22.41
C ASN A 87 -26.56 23.71 23.29
N LEU A 88 -26.86 22.43 22.99
CA LEU A 88 -27.77 21.62 23.80
C LEU A 88 -27.19 21.25 25.17
N ASN A 89 -25.86 21.18 25.29
CA ASN A 89 -25.16 20.80 26.52
C ASN A 89 -24.47 21.98 27.21
N ASP A 90 -24.78 23.22 26.82
CA ASP A 90 -24.16 24.45 27.35
C ASP A 90 -22.62 24.45 27.30
N ILE A 91 -22.04 23.80 26.27
CA ILE A 91 -20.60 23.73 26.05
C ILE A 91 -20.16 24.93 25.21
N LYS A 92 -19.22 25.72 25.75
CA LYS A 92 -18.66 26.87 25.03
C LYS A 92 -17.39 26.49 24.28
N ILE A 93 -17.45 26.47 22.94
CA ILE A 93 -16.28 26.24 22.08
C ILE A 93 -15.60 27.54 21.68
N ASN A 94 -14.27 27.55 21.80
CA ASN A 94 -13.43 28.59 21.22
C ASN A 94 -13.17 28.28 19.73
N LYS A 95 -14.02 28.82 18.85
CA LYS A 95 -13.94 28.58 17.40
C LYS A 95 -12.65 29.16 16.78
N ASP A 96 -12.06 30.20 17.37
CA ASP A 96 -10.84 30.85 16.86
C ASP A 96 -9.59 29.98 17.03
N LYS A 97 -9.61 29.00 17.92
CA LYS A 97 -8.53 28.01 18.08
C LYS A 97 -8.56 26.90 17.02
N SER A 98 -9.56 26.88 16.15
CA SER A 98 -9.70 25.83 15.14
C SER A 98 -8.57 25.90 14.11
N GLU A 99 -7.86 24.79 13.91
CA GLU A 99 -6.84 24.65 12.86
C GLU A 99 -7.39 23.86 11.67
N LEU A 100 -6.95 24.18 10.45
CA LEU A 100 -7.39 23.47 9.23
C LEU A 100 -6.21 22.96 8.41
N LEU A 101 -6.11 21.63 8.29
CA LEU A 101 -5.30 20.98 7.26
C LEU A 101 -6.10 20.80 5.97
N LEU A 102 -5.58 21.37 4.88
CA LEU A 102 -6.20 21.27 3.57
C LEU A 102 -5.25 20.65 2.54
N ARG A 103 -5.66 19.52 1.96
CA ARG A 103 -4.92 18.84 0.89
C ARG A 103 -5.44 19.24 -0.48
N LYS A 104 -5.04 20.43 -0.96
CA LYS A 104 -5.32 20.93 -2.32
C LYS A 104 -4.04 21.35 -3.06
N LYS A 105 -4.08 21.38 -4.39
CA LYS A 105 -2.94 21.86 -5.22
C LYS A 105 -2.61 23.33 -4.90
N TYR A 106 -3.63 24.15 -4.71
CA TYR A 106 -3.54 25.54 -4.29
C TYR A 106 -4.24 25.67 -2.93
N ILE A 107 -3.55 26.30 -1.98
CA ILE A 107 -4.08 26.53 -0.64
C ILE A 107 -4.47 28.01 -0.59
N PRO A 108 -5.75 28.35 -0.33
CA PRO A 108 -6.19 29.73 -0.23
C PRO A 108 -5.61 30.39 1.02
N GLU A 109 -5.51 31.71 1.01
CA GLU A 109 -5.00 32.49 2.16
C GLU A 109 -5.96 32.48 3.35
N SER A 110 -7.27 32.47 3.07
CA SER A 110 -8.34 32.34 4.06
C SER A 110 -9.47 31.48 3.50
N LEU A 111 -10.20 30.82 4.38
CA LEU A 111 -11.40 30.06 4.07
C LEU A 111 -12.47 30.39 5.12
N SER A 112 -13.62 30.90 4.66
CA SER A 112 -14.80 31.05 5.50
C SER A 112 -15.53 29.71 5.60
N LEU A 113 -15.73 29.23 6.82
CA LEU A 113 -16.47 28.00 7.12
C LEU A 113 -17.70 28.33 7.96
N SER A 114 -18.84 27.75 7.59
CA SER A 114 -20.00 27.76 8.46
C SER A 114 -19.81 26.78 9.63
N PHE A 115 -19.74 27.30 10.84
CA PHE A 115 -19.72 26.51 12.08
C PHE A 115 -21.03 26.77 12.83
N GLY A 116 -22.05 25.97 12.53
CA GLY A 116 -23.41 26.18 13.03
C GLY A 116 -24.01 27.46 12.45
N LYS A 117 -24.40 28.40 13.32
CA LYS A 117 -24.95 29.71 12.91
C LYS A 117 -23.89 30.79 12.68
N SER A 118 -22.62 30.53 13.02
CA SER A 118 -21.52 31.51 12.90
C SER A 118 -20.58 31.17 11.75
N ILE A 119 -20.02 32.19 11.11
CA ILE A 119 -18.97 32.03 10.11
C ILE A 119 -17.60 32.18 10.77
N VAL A 120 -16.72 31.22 10.55
CA VAL A 120 -15.34 31.22 11.07
C VAL A 120 -14.38 31.36 9.90
N ASN A 121 -13.53 32.39 9.92
CA ASN A 121 -12.50 32.59 8.90
C ASN A 121 -11.21 31.92 9.36
N ILE A 122 -10.87 30.77 8.76
CA ILE A 122 -9.68 29.99 9.11
C ILE A 122 -8.63 30.14 8.02
N LYS A 123 -7.37 30.36 8.42
CA LYS A 123 -6.22 30.31 7.53
C LYS A 123 -5.72 28.86 7.44
N PRO A 124 -5.88 28.16 6.29
CA PRO A 124 -5.40 26.80 6.18
C PRO A 124 -3.87 26.74 6.30
N THR A 125 -3.37 25.66 6.89
CA THR A 125 -1.92 25.47 7.04
C THR A 125 -1.22 25.40 5.68
N SER A 126 -0.08 26.07 5.54
CA SER A 126 0.73 26.03 4.31
C SER A 126 1.24 24.61 3.99
N LYS A 127 1.70 24.37 2.75
CA LYS A 127 2.27 23.06 2.34
C LYS A 127 3.44 22.59 3.21
N LYS A 128 4.18 23.52 3.81
CA LYS A 128 5.31 23.25 4.71
C LYS A 128 4.89 23.19 6.18
N GLY A 129 3.76 23.80 6.53
CA GLY A 129 3.27 23.85 7.90
C GLY A 129 2.69 22.51 8.35
N SER A 130 2.54 22.35 9.65
CA SER A 130 1.94 21.17 10.28
C SER A 130 0.97 21.64 11.36
N ILE A 131 -0.05 20.84 11.66
CA ILE A 131 -0.90 21.03 12.84
C ILE A 131 -0.52 20.03 13.91
N ARG A 132 -0.86 20.31 15.16
CA ARG A 132 -0.53 19.44 16.29
C ARG A 132 -1.81 18.80 16.84
N LEU A 133 -1.91 17.49 16.74
CA LEU A 133 -2.99 16.70 17.36
C LEU A 133 -2.38 15.83 18.44
N LEU A 134 -2.83 15.99 19.69
CA LEU A 134 -2.31 15.25 20.84
C LEU A 134 -0.77 15.25 20.90
N GLY A 135 -0.13 16.40 20.68
CA GLY A 135 1.33 16.51 20.72
C GLY A 135 2.09 15.92 19.50
N VAL A 136 1.41 15.26 18.56
CA VAL A 136 1.96 14.71 17.32
C VAL A 136 1.67 15.66 16.15
N TRP A 137 2.64 15.87 15.26
CA TRP A 137 2.52 16.83 14.17
C TRP A 137 2.10 16.17 12.84
N PHE A 138 1.10 16.75 12.19
CA PHE A 138 0.52 16.27 10.93
C PHE A 138 0.76 17.28 9.80
N ASN A 139 1.20 16.80 8.65
CA ASN A 139 1.37 17.59 7.45
C ASN A 139 0.55 17.01 6.29
N ALA A 140 -0.29 17.83 5.66
CA ALA A 140 -1.18 17.41 4.56
C ALA A 140 -0.46 16.86 3.31
N PHE A 141 0.86 17.04 3.20
CA PHE A 141 1.70 16.62 2.08
C PHE A 141 2.80 15.64 2.49
N ASN A 142 2.64 14.96 3.65
CA ASN A 142 3.56 13.96 4.18
C ASN A 142 5.02 14.46 4.31
N ARG A 143 5.22 15.76 4.59
CA ARG A 143 6.57 16.30 4.87
C ARG A 143 6.94 16.00 6.32
N LYS A 144 8.16 15.48 6.53
CA LYS A 144 8.68 15.11 7.85
C LYS A 144 9.64 16.13 8.49
N ASN A 145 9.99 17.20 7.77
CA ASN A 145 11.02 18.16 8.21
C ASN A 145 10.69 18.78 9.57
N HIS A 146 9.44 19.22 9.76
CA HIS A 146 9.02 19.83 11.01
C HIS A 146 9.24 18.88 12.20
N VAL A 147 8.81 17.62 12.07
CA VAL A 147 9.01 16.59 13.12
C VAL A 147 10.49 16.31 13.34
N ILE A 148 11.29 16.20 12.28
CA ILE A 148 12.75 16.02 12.39
C ILE A 148 13.38 17.18 13.17
N ASP A 149 12.97 18.42 12.91
CA ASP A 149 13.52 19.58 13.59
C ASP A 149 13.08 19.64 15.06
N GLN A 150 11.85 19.21 15.39
CA GLN A 150 11.42 19.01 16.78
C GLN A 150 12.29 17.97 17.51
N ILE A 151 12.57 16.83 16.87
CA ILE A 151 13.43 15.77 17.44
C ILE A 151 14.85 16.28 17.67
N LYS A 152 15.43 17.01 16.71
CA LYS A 152 16.75 17.63 16.88
C LYS A 152 16.76 18.61 18.05
N ASN A 153 15.72 19.43 18.20
CA ASN A 153 15.60 20.36 19.30
C ASN A 153 15.51 19.64 20.65
N GLU A 154 14.77 18.52 20.73
CA GLU A 154 14.72 17.70 21.94
C GLU A 154 16.10 17.16 22.34
N ILE A 155 16.88 16.66 21.37
CA ILE A 155 18.25 16.19 21.63
C ILE A 155 19.18 17.34 21.98
N ASN A 156 19.07 18.48 21.30
CA ASN A 156 19.86 19.67 21.62
C ASN A 156 19.59 20.11 23.05
N ASN A 157 18.31 20.20 23.45
CA ASN A 157 17.92 20.53 24.80
C ASN A 157 18.47 19.53 25.81
N CYS A 158 18.36 18.22 25.56
CA CYS A 158 18.95 17.20 26.41
C CYS A 158 20.47 17.41 26.60
N CYS A 159 21.19 17.56 25.50
CA CYS A 159 22.64 17.77 25.52
C CYS A 159 23.00 19.04 26.28
N ASP A 160 22.39 20.17 25.95
CA ASP A 160 22.86 21.49 26.37
C ASP A 160 22.37 21.87 27.77
N SER A 161 21.10 21.57 28.11
CA SER A 161 20.49 21.97 29.38
C SER A 161 20.51 20.87 30.44
N MET A 162 20.36 19.60 30.04
CA MET A 162 20.27 18.49 31.00
C MET A 162 21.62 17.89 31.34
N ILE A 163 22.57 17.82 30.40
CA ILE A 163 23.81 17.06 30.55
C ILE A 163 25.07 17.92 30.61
N LEU A 164 25.28 18.81 29.63
CA LEU A 164 26.57 19.47 29.41
C LEU A 164 27.13 20.16 30.65
N ARG A 165 26.29 20.91 31.37
CA ARG A 165 26.71 21.69 32.55
C ARG A 165 26.66 20.92 33.87
N LYS A 166 26.13 19.70 33.87
CA LYS A 166 25.94 18.89 35.09
C LYS A 166 27.07 17.87 35.26
N LYS A 167 27.44 17.59 36.51
CA LYS A 167 28.37 16.50 36.89
C LYS A 167 27.56 15.21 37.01
N LEU A 168 27.24 14.60 35.87
CA LEU A 168 26.48 13.35 35.81
C LEU A 168 27.41 12.17 35.58
N THR A 169 27.07 11.02 36.17
CA THR A 169 27.66 9.73 35.84
C THR A 169 27.18 9.23 34.47
N ASP A 170 27.89 8.27 33.89
CA ASP A 170 27.48 7.52 32.71
C ASP A 170 26.05 6.95 32.86
N LYS A 171 25.77 6.30 34.01
CA LYS A 171 24.46 5.69 34.30
C LYS A 171 23.35 6.73 34.35
N GLN A 172 23.59 7.90 34.96
CA GLN A 172 22.61 8.98 35.02
C GLN A 172 22.32 9.57 33.62
N MET A 173 23.35 9.78 32.80
CA MET A 173 23.17 10.24 31.42
C MET A 173 22.40 9.21 30.58
N ALA A 174 22.74 7.93 30.70
CA ALA A 174 22.06 6.83 30.02
C ALA A 174 20.59 6.73 30.47
N PHE A 175 20.33 6.86 31.77
CA PHE A 175 18.97 6.88 32.33
C PHE A 175 18.14 8.02 31.76
N ILE A 176 18.65 9.27 31.80
CA ILE A 176 17.94 10.43 31.24
C ILE A 176 17.61 10.18 29.77
N PHE A 177 18.58 9.71 28.98
CA PHE A 177 18.34 9.49 27.56
C PHE A 177 17.31 8.38 27.31
N ASN A 178 17.46 7.22 27.95
CA ASN A 178 16.63 6.05 27.73
C ASN A 178 15.20 6.21 28.24
N VAL A 179 15.02 6.87 29.39
CA VAL A 179 13.72 6.96 30.08
C VAL A 179 12.96 8.23 29.69
N LEU A 180 13.66 9.33 29.38
CA LEU A 180 13.01 10.60 29.04
C LEU A 180 13.03 10.86 27.53
N ILE A 181 14.20 10.82 26.91
CA ILE A 181 14.38 11.33 25.55
C ILE A 181 13.87 10.34 24.51
N ILE A 182 14.20 9.06 24.64
CA ILE A 182 13.74 8.03 23.69
C ILE A 182 12.21 7.97 23.60
N PRO A 183 11.44 7.90 24.71
CA PRO A 183 9.98 7.90 24.63
C PRO A 183 9.40 9.19 24.02
N ARG A 184 9.99 10.35 24.32
CA ARG A 184 9.57 11.63 23.69
C ARG A 184 9.78 11.62 22.18
N ILE A 185 10.91 11.10 21.71
CA ILE A 185 11.21 10.98 20.28
C ILE A 185 10.27 9.98 19.63
N GLU A 186 10.05 8.82 20.25
CA GLU A 186 9.14 7.80 19.77
C GLU A 186 7.72 8.33 19.57
N TYR A 187 7.19 9.02 20.58
CA TYR A 187 5.88 9.65 20.54
C TYR A 187 5.77 10.70 19.43
N ARG A 188 6.72 11.64 19.36
CA ARG A 188 6.72 12.69 18.32
C ARG A 188 6.88 12.13 16.91
N ALA A 189 7.60 11.04 16.75
CA ALA A 189 7.88 10.41 15.47
C ALA A 189 6.78 9.43 15.02
N GLN A 190 5.65 9.29 15.74
CA GLN A 190 4.67 8.21 15.53
C GLN A 190 4.24 8.00 14.07
N LEU A 191 4.12 9.09 13.29
CA LEU A 191 3.61 9.08 11.91
C LEU A 191 4.69 9.17 10.83
N ILE A 192 5.95 9.22 11.21
CA ILE A 192 7.08 9.29 10.27
C ILE A 192 8.02 8.11 10.49
N ILE A 193 8.78 7.78 9.45
CA ILE A 193 9.87 6.82 9.52
C ILE A 193 11.15 7.57 9.12
N LEU A 194 12.08 7.61 10.07
CA LEU A 194 13.42 8.17 9.89
C LEU A 194 14.29 7.13 9.20
N SER A 195 15.14 7.57 8.26
CA SER A 195 16.18 6.71 7.71
C SER A 195 17.31 6.51 8.72
N GLU A 196 18.07 5.43 8.57
CA GLU A 196 19.30 5.17 9.33
C GLU A 196 20.24 6.39 9.36
N TYR A 197 20.42 7.04 8.20
CA TYR A 197 21.21 8.27 8.10
C TYR A 197 20.65 9.41 8.96
N GLU A 198 19.33 9.61 8.94
CA GLU A 198 18.67 10.64 9.76
C GLU A 198 18.83 10.33 11.25
N CYS A 199 18.58 9.09 11.68
CA CYS A 199 18.79 8.63 13.05
C CYS A 199 20.23 8.86 13.52
N ASN A 200 21.21 8.44 12.70
CA ASN A 200 22.63 8.58 13.01
C ASN A 200 23.07 10.04 13.14
N LYS A 201 22.57 10.92 12.25
CA LYS A 201 22.82 12.35 12.28
C LYS A 201 22.20 13.01 13.51
N ILE A 202 20.96 12.63 13.86
CA ILE A 202 20.22 13.12 15.02
C ILE A 202 20.95 12.72 16.32
N MET A 203 21.39 11.46 16.46
CA MET A 203 22.11 10.97 17.65
C MET A 203 23.54 11.47 17.78
N ALA A 204 24.16 11.97 16.71
CA ALA A 204 25.60 12.28 16.68
C ALA A 204 26.02 13.22 17.83
N LYS A 205 25.26 14.30 18.07
CA LYS A 205 25.58 15.27 19.13
C LYS A 205 25.60 14.62 20.52
N PHE A 206 24.59 13.81 20.83
CA PHE A 206 24.52 13.09 22.11
C PHE A 206 25.68 12.10 22.27
N ARG A 207 25.96 11.27 21.25
CA ARG A 207 27.05 10.28 21.30
C ARG A 207 28.41 10.93 21.54
N ILE A 208 28.67 12.05 20.88
CA ILE A 208 29.91 12.83 21.04
C ILE A 208 30.01 13.36 22.47
N LEU A 209 28.95 14.01 22.98
CA LEU A 209 28.92 14.55 24.33
C LEU A 209 29.11 13.47 25.40
N PHE A 210 28.40 12.34 25.25
CA PHE A 210 28.48 11.21 26.16
C PHE A 210 29.90 10.67 26.26
N LYS A 211 30.57 10.45 25.12
CA LYS A 211 31.98 10.01 25.08
C LYS A 211 32.92 11.00 25.74
N HIS A 212 32.78 12.30 25.47
CA HIS A 212 33.63 13.32 26.08
C HIS A 212 33.46 13.41 27.59
N LYS A 213 32.23 13.25 28.11
CA LYS A 213 31.97 13.18 29.56
C LYS A 213 32.70 12.01 30.23
N LEU A 214 32.94 10.93 29.48
CA LEU A 214 33.71 9.76 29.92
C LEU A 214 35.20 9.82 29.54
N LYS A 215 35.67 10.97 29.06
CA LYS A 215 37.06 11.20 28.61
C LYS A 215 37.50 10.33 27.43
N PHE A 216 36.55 9.76 26.68
CA PHE A 216 36.86 9.08 25.42
C PHE A 216 37.08 10.05 24.27
N MET A 217 37.85 9.61 23.28
CA MET A 217 38.01 10.32 22.01
C MET A 217 36.69 10.30 21.22
N LYS A 218 36.44 11.36 20.44
CA LYS A 218 35.28 11.44 19.52
C LYS A 218 35.23 10.27 18.53
N THR A 219 36.39 9.79 18.09
CA THR A 219 36.59 8.69 17.12
C THR A 219 36.34 7.30 17.68
N THR A 220 36.20 7.16 19.01
CA THR A 220 35.85 5.89 19.65
C THR A 220 34.63 5.27 18.98
N PRO A 221 34.57 3.94 18.74
CA PRO A 221 33.40 3.30 18.13
C PRO A 221 32.09 3.66 18.83
N ASN A 222 31.03 3.93 18.05
CA ASN A 222 29.71 4.25 18.60
C ASN A 222 29.07 3.06 19.33
N SER A 223 29.41 1.83 18.93
CA SER A 223 28.90 0.59 19.53
C SER A 223 29.09 0.56 21.06
N ILE A 224 30.23 1.04 21.56
CA ILE A 224 30.53 1.09 23.00
C ILE A 224 29.42 1.81 23.80
N VAL A 225 28.82 2.87 23.23
CA VAL A 225 27.75 3.64 23.89
C VAL A 225 26.45 2.83 23.99
N HIS A 226 26.20 1.92 23.04
CA HIS A 226 24.93 1.22 22.89
C HIS A 226 24.93 -0.20 23.43
N LEU A 227 26.10 -0.84 23.54
CA LEU A 227 26.23 -2.19 24.08
C LEU A 227 25.63 -2.30 25.48
N LYS A 228 24.84 -3.35 25.69
CA LYS A 228 24.11 -3.60 26.94
C LYS A 228 25.07 -3.84 28.10
N GLU A 229 26.20 -4.49 27.83
CA GLU A 229 27.26 -4.83 28.77
C GLU A 229 28.10 -3.61 29.17
N MET A 230 27.95 -2.50 28.45
CA MET A 230 28.69 -1.25 28.67
C MET A 230 27.75 -0.18 29.22
N PHE A 231 27.41 0.82 28.39
CA PHE A 231 26.63 1.99 28.83
C PHE A 231 25.14 1.85 28.56
N ASN A 232 24.72 0.86 27.75
CA ASN A 232 23.33 0.52 27.48
C ASN A 232 22.46 1.74 27.08
N VAL A 233 23.01 2.71 26.34
CA VAL A 233 22.22 3.82 25.80
C VAL A 233 21.47 3.32 24.58
N LYS A 234 20.14 3.43 24.60
CA LYS A 234 19.28 3.04 23.49
C LYS A 234 19.62 3.81 22.20
N ASN A 235 19.61 3.11 21.08
CA ASN A 235 19.69 3.70 19.76
C ASN A 235 18.29 4.12 19.29
N ILE A 236 18.18 5.31 18.67
CA ILE A 236 16.93 5.80 18.09
C ILE A 236 16.45 4.88 16.97
N GLU A 237 17.37 4.36 16.15
CA GLU A 237 17.04 3.45 15.06
C GLU A 237 16.44 2.14 15.59
N ASP A 238 17.12 1.48 16.52
CA ASP A 238 16.65 0.21 17.11
C ASP A 238 15.30 0.40 17.83
N ASN A 239 15.15 1.51 18.56
CA ASN A 239 13.88 1.83 19.23
C ASN A 239 12.76 2.13 18.23
N GLN A 240 13.04 2.87 17.15
CA GLN A 240 12.08 3.10 16.08
C GLN A 240 11.69 1.77 15.43
N LEU A 241 12.65 0.90 15.15
CA LEU A 241 12.40 -0.41 14.55
C LEU A 241 11.42 -1.21 15.41
N GLN A 242 11.72 -1.37 16.70
CA GLN A 242 10.86 -2.07 17.65
C GLN A 242 9.45 -1.46 17.72
N ALA A 243 9.34 -0.14 17.91
CA ALA A 243 8.07 0.53 18.08
C ALA A 243 7.21 0.50 16.80
N LYS A 244 7.80 0.78 15.63
CA LYS A 244 7.08 0.80 14.35
C LYS A 244 6.62 -0.57 13.93
N MET A 245 7.47 -1.59 14.09
CA MET A 245 7.10 -2.95 13.75
C MET A 245 5.95 -3.44 14.64
N THR A 246 6.06 -3.25 15.95
CA THR A 246 5.00 -3.64 16.90
C THR A 246 3.67 -2.97 16.54
N ASN A 247 3.68 -1.65 16.35
CA ASN A 247 2.47 -0.90 15.97
C ASN A 247 1.92 -1.32 14.60
N PHE A 248 2.79 -1.62 13.63
CA PHE A 248 2.35 -2.07 12.32
C PHE A 248 1.71 -3.47 12.38
N ILE A 249 2.24 -4.39 13.19
CA ILE A 249 1.63 -5.70 13.43
C ILE A 249 0.27 -5.57 14.13
N LEU A 250 0.14 -4.67 15.11
CA LEU A 250 -1.15 -4.38 15.74
C LEU A 250 -2.13 -3.77 14.72
N GLN A 251 -1.66 -2.85 13.89
CA GLN A 251 -2.46 -2.17 12.87
C GLN A 251 -3.02 -3.13 11.81
N ILE A 252 -2.22 -4.08 11.31
CA ILE A 252 -2.68 -5.05 10.29
C ILE A 252 -3.63 -6.12 10.86
N ASN A 253 -3.55 -6.38 12.17
CA ASN A 253 -4.40 -7.36 12.86
C ASN A 253 -5.62 -6.74 13.55
N ASP A 254 -5.74 -5.42 13.55
CA ASP A 254 -6.89 -4.72 14.11
C ASP A 254 -8.17 -5.12 13.34
N LYS A 255 -9.24 -5.41 14.09
CA LYS A 255 -10.54 -5.78 13.52
C LYS A 255 -11.49 -4.59 13.38
N ASN A 256 -11.06 -3.41 13.86
CA ASN A 256 -11.86 -2.21 13.90
C ASN A 256 -11.49 -1.28 12.72
N GLU A 257 -11.77 0.01 12.89
CA GLU A 257 -11.61 1.05 11.88
C GLU A 257 -10.17 1.15 11.35
N LEU A 258 -9.16 1.01 12.23
CA LEU A 258 -7.76 1.11 11.83
C LEU A 258 -7.35 -0.03 10.90
N GLY A 259 -7.80 -1.26 11.20
CA GLY A 259 -7.60 -2.42 10.35
C GLY A 259 -8.28 -2.28 8.99
N MET A 260 -9.55 -1.81 8.97
CA MET A 260 -10.29 -1.55 7.73
C MET A 260 -9.59 -0.51 6.84
N ILE A 261 -9.16 0.61 7.43
CA ILE A 261 -8.40 1.65 6.72
C ILE A 261 -7.10 1.07 6.17
N THR A 262 -6.39 0.29 6.97
CA THR A 262 -5.12 -0.33 6.57
C THR A 262 -5.31 -1.29 5.40
N LYS A 263 -6.36 -2.12 5.43
CA LYS A 263 -6.73 -3.03 4.34
C LYS A 263 -6.98 -2.26 3.04
N ILE A 264 -7.76 -1.17 3.09
CA ILE A 264 -8.01 -0.31 1.92
C ILE A 264 -6.70 0.32 1.39
N ARG A 265 -5.81 0.76 2.29
CA ARG A 265 -4.52 1.31 1.89
C ARG A 265 -3.58 0.27 1.28
N LEU A 266 -3.65 -0.99 1.72
CA LEU A 266 -2.91 -2.10 1.11
C LEU A 266 -3.41 -2.41 -0.30
N TYR A 267 -4.74 -2.44 -0.54
CA TYR A 267 -5.27 -2.55 -1.90
C TYR A 267 -4.84 -1.39 -2.80
N ASN A 268 -4.91 -0.16 -2.29
CA ASN A 268 -4.42 1.00 -3.02
C ASN A 268 -2.93 0.89 -3.39
N LEU A 269 -2.11 0.34 -2.48
CA LEU A 269 -0.70 0.09 -2.74
C LEU A 269 -0.51 -1.04 -3.77
N GLN A 270 -1.25 -2.15 -3.64
CA GLN A 270 -1.24 -3.26 -4.59
C GLN A 270 -1.55 -2.76 -6.01
N GLN A 271 -2.61 -1.97 -6.17
CA GLN A 271 -3.00 -1.40 -7.44
C GLN A 271 -2.00 -0.37 -7.97
N LEU A 272 -1.46 0.49 -7.10
CA LEU A 272 -0.45 1.48 -7.50
C LEU A 272 0.78 0.78 -8.09
N LEU A 273 1.27 -0.25 -7.40
CA LEU A 273 2.48 -1.00 -7.74
C LEU A 273 2.25 -2.13 -8.77
N PHE A 274 0.98 -2.41 -9.09
CA PHE A 274 0.57 -3.47 -10.01
C PHE A 274 1.09 -4.86 -9.59
N LEU A 275 0.80 -5.20 -8.33
CA LEU A 275 1.15 -6.48 -7.71
C LEU A 275 -0.01 -7.47 -7.83
N ASN A 276 0.31 -8.77 -7.91
CA ASN A 276 -0.69 -9.85 -7.94
C ASN A 276 -1.22 -10.21 -6.55
N ASP A 277 -0.41 -10.03 -5.50
CA ASP A 277 -0.76 -10.44 -4.13
C ASP A 277 -0.56 -9.30 -3.13
N ASN A 278 -0.91 -9.56 -1.87
CA ASN A 278 -0.77 -8.62 -0.77
C ASN A 278 0.65 -8.01 -0.69
N PRO A 279 0.78 -6.66 -0.69
CA PRO A 279 2.07 -5.96 -0.71
C PRO A 279 3.03 -6.34 0.43
N ILE A 280 2.52 -6.80 1.57
CA ILE A 280 3.33 -7.19 2.72
C ILE A 280 4.23 -8.40 2.38
N TYR A 281 3.73 -9.35 1.59
CA TYR A 281 4.45 -10.57 1.26
C TYR A 281 5.19 -10.46 -0.07
N SER A 282 4.53 -9.89 -1.08
CA SER A 282 5.04 -9.86 -2.47
C SER A 282 6.21 -8.89 -2.69
N LEU A 283 6.34 -7.85 -1.85
CA LEU A 283 7.41 -6.85 -2.00
C LEU A 283 8.74 -7.32 -1.41
N ARG A 284 9.79 -7.21 -2.22
CA ARG A 284 11.20 -7.35 -1.80
C ARG A 284 11.85 -5.96 -1.65
N ASP A 285 12.89 -5.85 -0.83
CA ASP A 285 13.58 -4.57 -0.59
C ASP A 285 14.06 -3.87 -1.87
N LYS A 286 14.69 -4.65 -2.76
CA LYS A 286 15.19 -4.14 -4.05
C LYS A 286 14.05 -3.61 -4.93
N ASP A 287 12.89 -4.26 -4.89
CA ASP A 287 11.70 -3.85 -5.66
C ASP A 287 11.15 -2.53 -5.12
N ILE A 288 11.06 -2.38 -3.80
CA ILE A 288 10.58 -1.13 -3.15
C ILE A 288 11.41 0.07 -3.61
N ILE A 289 12.75 -0.07 -3.68
CA ILE A 289 13.64 1.00 -4.14
C ILE A 289 13.30 1.39 -5.59
N ARG A 290 13.08 0.42 -6.47
CA ARG A 290 12.74 0.68 -7.88
C ARG A 290 11.36 1.31 -8.02
N TYR A 291 10.35 0.82 -7.31
CA TYR A 291 9.01 1.43 -7.29
C TYR A 291 9.04 2.89 -6.83
N LYS A 292 9.83 3.21 -5.80
CA LYS A 292 10.01 4.61 -5.35
C LYS A 292 10.64 5.51 -6.41
N LYS A 293 11.50 4.98 -7.29
CA LYS A 293 12.03 5.75 -8.44
C LYS A 293 10.97 5.98 -9.52
N ILE A 294 10.04 5.04 -9.72
CA ILE A 294 8.99 5.12 -10.75
C ILE A 294 7.82 6.01 -10.29
N PHE A 295 7.43 5.90 -9.01
CA PHE A 295 6.28 6.57 -8.41
C PHE A 295 6.73 7.54 -7.30
N THR A 296 7.73 8.38 -7.61
CA THR A 296 8.42 9.25 -6.65
C THR A 296 7.48 10.16 -5.87
N THR A 297 6.45 10.72 -6.52
CA THR A 297 5.54 11.66 -5.87
C THR A 297 4.50 10.93 -5.02
N GLN A 298 3.97 9.81 -5.50
CA GLN A 298 2.94 9.02 -4.80
C GLN A 298 3.50 8.27 -3.58
N LEU A 299 4.74 7.77 -3.68
CA LEU A 299 5.37 6.95 -2.63
C LEU A 299 6.27 7.74 -1.69
N LYS A 300 6.35 9.07 -1.84
CA LYS A 300 7.15 9.92 -0.97
C LYS A 300 6.66 9.83 0.48
N ASN A 301 7.53 9.34 1.37
CA ASN A 301 7.23 9.14 2.79
C ASN A 301 5.94 8.32 3.03
N HIS A 302 5.66 7.34 2.16
CA HIS A 302 4.47 6.51 2.28
C HIS A 302 4.58 5.55 3.46
N TYR A 303 3.91 5.86 4.57
CA TYR A 303 4.06 5.18 5.87
C TYR A 303 4.04 3.65 5.78
N ILE A 304 2.96 3.05 5.24
CA ILE A 304 2.82 1.58 5.13
C ILE A 304 3.95 0.95 4.29
N LEU A 305 4.41 1.64 3.25
CA LEU A 305 5.47 1.11 2.39
C LEU A 305 6.82 1.16 3.11
N GLU A 306 7.06 2.21 3.91
CA GLU A 306 8.25 2.29 4.76
C GLU A 306 8.21 1.23 5.88
N CYS A 307 7.04 0.94 6.47
CA CYS A 307 6.89 -0.17 7.43
C CYS A 307 7.21 -1.52 6.78
N ILE A 308 6.65 -1.80 5.59
CA ILE A 308 6.97 -3.03 4.84
C ILE A 308 8.46 -3.10 4.54
N LYS A 309 9.08 -1.99 4.10
CA LYS A 309 10.52 -1.93 3.88
C LYS A 309 11.31 -2.27 5.15
N MET A 310 10.93 -1.70 6.30
CA MET A 310 11.60 -2.00 7.58
C MET A 310 11.55 -3.49 7.92
N LEU A 311 10.39 -4.13 7.77
CA LEU A 311 10.24 -5.59 7.98
C LEU A 311 11.20 -6.39 7.11
N LYS A 312 11.24 -6.08 5.80
CA LYS A 312 12.03 -6.82 4.82
C LYS A 312 13.53 -6.62 5.02
N THR A 313 13.97 -5.39 5.32
CA THR A 313 15.39 -5.10 5.58
C THR A 313 15.95 -5.87 6.78
N GLN A 314 15.09 -6.26 7.70
CA GLN A 314 15.45 -7.01 8.91
C GLN A 314 15.11 -8.50 8.79
N ASN A 315 14.77 -8.97 7.59
CA ASN A 315 14.44 -10.37 7.29
C ASN A 315 13.26 -10.93 8.13
N PHE A 316 12.34 -10.09 8.58
CA PHE A 316 11.13 -10.58 9.24
C PHE A 316 10.14 -11.14 8.20
N SER A 317 9.65 -12.34 8.48
CA SER A 317 8.51 -12.93 7.80
C SER A 317 7.26 -12.82 8.69
N ILE A 318 6.11 -12.59 8.07
CA ILE A 318 4.81 -12.59 8.75
C ILE A 318 4.12 -13.90 8.36
N ALA A 319 3.77 -14.71 9.36
CA ALA A 319 2.98 -15.91 9.15
C ALA A 319 1.54 -15.54 8.80
N ILE A 320 0.96 -16.23 7.82
CA ILE A 320 -0.41 -16.04 7.38
C ILE A 320 -1.23 -17.22 7.89
N ASN A 321 -2.28 -16.95 8.64
CA ASN A 321 -3.31 -17.94 8.92
C ASN A 321 -4.33 -17.91 7.78
N ASP A 322 -4.97 -19.05 7.45
CA ASP A 322 -5.92 -19.17 6.33
C ASP A 322 -7.09 -18.17 6.36
N THR A 323 -7.33 -17.57 7.53
CA THR A 323 -8.36 -16.53 7.74
C THR A 323 -7.99 -15.14 7.19
N VAL A 324 -6.74 -14.92 6.78
CA VAL A 324 -6.27 -13.60 6.32
C VAL A 324 -6.46 -13.42 4.81
N ASP A 325 -6.96 -12.25 4.42
CA ASP A 325 -7.14 -11.88 3.02
C ASP A 325 -5.78 -11.84 2.29
N LYS A 326 -5.54 -12.82 1.42
CA LYS A 326 -4.33 -12.96 0.60
C LYS A 326 -4.20 -11.85 -0.44
N MET A 327 -5.30 -11.14 -0.75
CA MET A 327 -5.40 -10.15 -1.82
C MET A 327 -4.95 -10.70 -3.17
N GLU A 328 -5.06 -12.01 -3.39
CA GLU A 328 -4.60 -12.65 -4.62
C GLU A 328 -5.49 -12.26 -5.81
N ILE A 329 -4.85 -11.79 -6.88
CA ILE A 329 -5.49 -11.53 -8.18
C ILE A 329 -5.31 -12.78 -9.03
N ILE A 330 -6.40 -13.49 -9.31
CA ILE A 330 -6.38 -14.66 -10.17
C ILE A 330 -6.40 -14.27 -11.65
N GLY A 331 -5.97 -15.21 -12.51
CA GLY A 331 -5.96 -15.01 -13.97
C GLY A 331 -4.65 -15.38 -14.65
N GLY A 332 -3.81 -16.18 -14.00
CA GLY A 332 -2.65 -16.78 -14.63
C GLY A 332 -1.74 -17.39 -13.58
N ASN A 333 -0.77 -18.17 -14.03
CA ASN A 333 0.11 -18.89 -13.10
C ASN A 333 1.47 -18.22 -12.96
N ILE A 334 1.92 -17.54 -14.02
CA ILE A 334 3.30 -17.07 -14.14
C ILE A 334 3.27 -15.59 -14.40
N LEU A 335 3.88 -14.83 -13.50
CA LEU A 335 3.92 -13.37 -13.62
C LEU A 335 4.87 -12.96 -14.73
N ILE A 336 4.50 -11.92 -15.47
CA ILE A 336 5.40 -11.27 -16.43
C ILE A 336 6.71 -10.82 -15.76
N LYS A 337 6.62 -10.44 -14.49
CA LYS A 337 7.78 -10.03 -13.69
C LYS A 337 8.82 -11.14 -13.55
N ASP A 338 8.41 -12.41 -13.53
CA ASP A 338 9.30 -13.55 -13.34
C ASP A 338 9.95 -13.99 -14.66
N ILE A 339 9.27 -13.72 -15.78
CA ILE A 339 9.79 -13.98 -17.13
C ILE A 339 10.83 -12.93 -17.53
N LEU A 340 10.49 -11.65 -17.37
CA LEU A 340 11.35 -10.55 -17.83
C LEU A 340 12.54 -10.30 -16.89
N PRO A 341 13.69 -9.89 -17.43
CA PRO A 341 14.75 -9.29 -16.63
C PRO A 341 14.22 -8.10 -15.84
N GLU A 342 14.62 -7.98 -14.58
CA GLU A 342 14.06 -6.99 -13.66
C GLU A 342 14.16 -5.55 -14.21
N GLU A 343 15.29 -5.20 -14.82
CA GLU A 343 15.50 -3.86 -15.40
C GLU A 343 14.51 -3.56 -16.52
N ILE A 344 14.25 -4.53 -17.39
CA ILE A 344 13.30 -4.42 -18.49
C ILE A 344 11.88 -4.28 -17.94
N TYR A 345 11.51 -5.10 -16.95
CA TYR A 345 10.19 -5.02 -16.31
C TYR A 345 9.95 -3.64 -15.69
N PHE A 346 10.85 -3.16 -14.84
CA PHE A 346 10.67 -1.88 -14.14
C PHE A 346 10.73 -0.67 -15.09
N LYS A 347 11.56 -0.71 -16.14
CA LYS A 347 11.59 0.34 -17.18
C LYS A 347 10.27 0.44 -17.94
N ASN A 348 9.60 -0.69 -18.16
CA ASN A 348 8.38 -0.79 -18.95
C ASN A 348 7.08 -0.93 -18.12
N LEU A 349 7.18 -0.92 -16.78
CA LEU A 349 6.07 -1.17 -15.86
C LEU A 349 4.82 -0.32 -16.14
N ARG A 350 5.00 0.95 -16.50
CA ARG A 350 3.87 1.85 -16.81
C ARG A 350 3.08 1.38 -18.04
N SER A 351 3.76 0.84 -19.04
CA SER A 351 3.13 0.29 -20.25
C SER A 351 2.45 -1.03 -19.95
N ILE A 352 3.14 -1.92 -19.22
CA ILE A 352 2.61 -3.22 -18.76
C ILE A 352 1.30 -3.01 -17.97
N LYS A 353 1.33 -2.09 -17.00
CA LYS A 353 0.16 -1.70 -16.20
C LYS A 353 -0.98 -1.13 -17.06
N LYS A 354 -0.68 -0.31 -18.07
CA LYS A 354 -1.70 0.25 -18.98
C LYS A 354 -2.35 -0.82 -19.86
N LEU A 355 -1.58 -1.82 -20.29
CA LEU A 355 -2.09 -2.97 -21.02
C LEU A 355 -2.81 -3.98 -20.10
N ASN A 356 -2.71 -3.79 -18.78
CA ASN A 356 -3.25 -4.68 -17.75
C ASN A 356 -2.71 -6.11 -17.87
N ILE A 357 -1.41 -6.24 -18.19
CA ILE A 357 -0.73 -7.52 -18.37
C ILE A 357 0.04 -7.88 -17.10
N MET A 358 -0.52 -8.77 -16.30
CA MET A 358 0.09 -9.29 -15.07
C MET A 358 0.77 -10.64 -15.29
N PHE A 359 0.15 -11.49 -16.11
CA PHE A 359 0.56 -12.88 -16.33
C PHE A 359 1.03 -13.14 -17.77
N ALA A 360 1.91 -14.12 -17.91
CA ALA A 360 2.38 -14.66 -19.18
C ALA A 360 1.21 -15.16 -20.05
N ASP A 361 0.24 -15.81 -19.42
CA ASP A 361 -0.95 -16.37 -20.07
C ASP A 361 -1.78 -15.32 -20.82
N GLN A 362 -1.61 -14.02 -20.52
CA GLN A 362 -2.30 -12.94 -21.21
C GLN A 362 -1.66 -12.56 -22.55
N ILE A 363 -0.40 -12.93 -22.78
CA ILE A 363 0.39 -12.52 -23.96
C ILE A 363 0.81 -13.69 -24.83
N LEU A 364 0.45 -14.91 -24.44
CA LEU A 364 0.78 -16.12 -25.17
C LEU A 364 -0.45 -16.68 -25.89
N THR A 365 -0.16 -17.40 -26.97
CA THR A 365 -1.02 -18.42 -27.55
C THR A 365 -1.49 -19.43 -26.50
N LEU A 366 -2.63 -20.09 -26.74
CA LEU A 366 -3.15 -21.09 -25.79
C LEU A 366 -2.28 -22.32 -25.68
N ASP A 367 -1.51 -22.65 -26.72
CA ASP A 367 -0.52 -23.73 -26.64
C ASP A 367 0.79 -23.30 -25.92
N ARG A 368 0.87 -22.04 -25.45
CA ARG A 368 2.01 -21.41 -24.79
C ARG A 368 3.31 -21.42 -25.62
N LYS A 369 3.23 -21.58 -26.95
CA LYS A 369 4.42 -21.69 -27.82
C LYS A 369 4.82 -20.38 -28.46
N ASN A 370 3.83 -19.57 -28.83
CA ASN A 370 4.08 -18.31 -29.53
C ASN A 370 3.52 -17.12 -28.75
N LEU A 371 4.19 -15.98 -28.91
CA LEU A 371 3.80 -14.70 -28.36
C LEU A 371 2.75 -14.03 -29.24
N LEU A 372 1.72 -13.45 -28.65
CA LEU A 372 0.72 -12.66 -29.36
C LEU A 372 1.33 -11.36 -29.88
N THR A 373 0.83 -10.90 -31.02
CA THR A 373 1.11 -9.57 -31.54
C THR A 373 0.47 -8.50 -30.64
N LEU A 374 1.03 -7.29 -30.68
CA LEU A 374 0.42 -6.18 -29.95
C LEU A 374 -1.01 -5.91 -30.44
N LYS A 375 -1.31 -6.07 -31.74
CA LYS A 375 -2.65 -5.85 -32.29
C LYS A 375 -3.68 -6.79 -31.67
N GLU A 376 -3.31 -8.06 -31.52
CA GLU A 376 -4.13 -9.10 -30.88
C GLU A 376 -4.38 -8.78 -29.40
N ILE A 377 -3.33 -8.40 -28.66
CA ILE A 377 -3.43 -7.99 -27.25
C ILE A 377 -4.33 -6.75 -27.11
N LEU A 378 -4.19 -5.78 -28.01
CA LEU A 378 -5.01 -4.57 -28.01
C LEU A 378 -6.50 -4.85 -28.26
N GLY A 379 -6.84 -5.98 -28.88
CA GLY A 379 -8.20 -6.45 -29.09
C GLY A 379 -8.81 -7.19 -27.90
N LYS A 380 -8.06 -7.45 -26.82
CA LYS A 380 -8.56 -8.21 -25.66
C LYS A 380 -9.33 -7.36 -24.66
N ARG A 381 -10.39 -7.96 -24.09
CA ARG A 381 -11.32 -7.34 -23.13
C ARG A 381 -10.68 -6.94 -21.80
N PHE A 382 -9.60 -7.61 -21.38
CA PHE A 382 -8.93 -7.34 -20.10
C PHE A 382 -8.10 -6.04 -20.10
N LYS A 383 -7.94 -5.40 -21.25
CA LYS A 383 -7.26 -4.11 -21.35
C LYS A 383 -8.09 -3.00 -20.69
N LYS A 384 -7.45 -2.16 -19.85
CA LYS A 384 -8.13 -1.05 -19.17
C LYS A 384 -8.16 0.27 -19.96
N PHE A 385 -7.59 0.34 -21.17
CA PHE A 385 -7.28 1.63 -21.83
C PHE A 385 -7.61 1.70 -23.34
N PHE A 386 -8.16 2.84 -23.79
CA PHE A 386 -8.10 3.38 -25.17
C PHE A 386 -7.25 4.69 -25.12
N SER A 387 -5.98 4.69 -25.52
CA SER A 387 -5.01 5.78 -25.19
C SER A 387 -4.42 6.51 -26.40
N PRO A 388 -4.12 7.83 -26.29
CA PRO A 388 -3.39 8.62 -27.28
C PRO A 388 -1.87 8.30 -27.38
N ASN A 389 -1.27 7.66 -26.38
CA ASN A 389 0.18 7.41 -26.31
C ASN A 389 0.59 6.04 -26.88
N ARG A 390 0.05 5.71 -28.06
CA ARG A 390 0.26 4.41 -28.70
C ARG A 390 1.74 4.13 -29.00
N SER A 391 2.50 5.15 -29.42
CA SER A 391 3.91 5.04 -29.77
C SER A 391 4.82 4.63 -28.61
N LEU A 392 4.56 5.11 -27.39
CA LEU A 392 5.32 4.72 -26.19
C LEU A 392 5.03 3.28 -25.79
N ILE A 393 3.77 2.86 -25.90
CA ILE A 393 3.37 1.48 -25.64
C ILE A 393 3.99 0.55 -26.67
N GLU A 394 3.98 0.91 -27.95
CA GLU A 394 4.60 0.14 -29.03
C GLU A 394 6.11 0.00 -28.84
N LYS A 395 6.83 1.08 -28.53
CA LYS A 395 8.27 1.03 -28.24
C LYS A 395 8.58 0.14 -27.02
N SER A 396 7.79 0.29 -25.97
CA SER A 396 7.91 -0.48 -24.73
C SER A 396 7.61 -1.96 -24.96
N TRP A 397 6.57 -2.25 -25.73
CA TRP A 397 6.18 -3.60 -26.11
C TRP A 397 7.23 -4.27 -26.98
N LYS A 398 7.81 -3.56 -27.95
CA LYS A 398 8.89 -4.08 -28.79
C LYS A 398 10.07 -4.57 -27.95
N ILE A 399 10.47 -3.83 -26.92
CA ILE A 399 11.55 -4.25 -25.99
C ILE A 399 11.16 -5.53 -25.22
N ILE A 400 9.90 -5.64 -24.80
CA ILE A 400 9.38 -6.84 -24.10
C ILE A 400 9.36 -8.03 -25.05
N GLU A 401 8.92 -7.81 -26.28
CA GLU A 401 8.82 -8.78 -27.36
C GLU A 401 10.20 -9.32 -27.76
N ASP A 402 11.16 -8.43 -28.02
CA ASP A 402 12.55 -8.80 -28.33
C ASP A 402 13.20 -9.62 -27.20
N CYS A 403 12.73 -9.45 -25.95
CA CYS A 403 13.22 -10.21 -24.80
C CYS A 403 12.59 -11.61 -24.68
N ILE A 404 11.36 -11.80 -25.18
CA ILE A 404 10.60 -13.06 -25.02
C ILE A 404 10.70 -13.92 -26.27
N LEU A 405 10.85 -13.33 -27.45
CA LEU A 405 10.93 -14.05 -28.72
C LEU A 405 12.27 -14.76 -28.90
N ASP A 406 12.23 -15.88 -29.62
CA ASP A 406 13.40 -16.50 -30.19
C ASP A 406 13.88 -15.70 -31.40
N ASN A 407 15.13 -15.22 -31.35
CA ASN A 407 15.77 -14.46 -32.42
C ASN A 407 15.78 -15.21 -33.77
N ASN A 408 15.72 -16.56 -33.74
CA ASN A 408 15.75 -17.40 -34.94
C ASN A 408 14.35 -17.73 -35.49
N GLU A 409 13.29 -17.55 -34.69
CA GLU A 409 11.90 -17.88 -35.08
C GLU A 409 10.94 -16.68 -34.92
N VAL A 410 11.44 -15.46 -35.14
CA VAL A 410 10.68 -14.19 -35.00
C VAL A 410 9.41 -14.16 -35.87
N ILE A 411 9.48 -14.69 -37.10
CA ILE A 411 8.33 -14.72 -38.04
C ILE A 411 7.19 -15.57 -37.47
N LYS A 412 7.52 -16.70 -36.83
CA LYS A 412 6.55 -17.58 -36.16
C LYS A 412 6.21 -17.10 -34.74
N ARG A 413 6.86 -16.03 -34.29
CA ARG A 413 6.71 -15.43 -32.96
C ARG A 413 6.92 -16.42 -31.82
N ARG A 414 7.81 -17.40 -32.02
CA ARG A 414 8.04 -18.44 -31.01
C ARG A 414 8.77 -17.87 -29.81
N ILE A 415 8.40 -18.31 -28.61
CA ILE A 415 9.10 -17.90 -27.38
C ILE A 415 10.49 -18.52 -27.31
N SER A 416 11.44 -17.78 -26.75
CA SER A 416 12.81 -18.23 -26.52
C SER A 416 12.86 -19.44 -25.58
N ILE A 417 13.94 -20.22 -25.67
CA ILE A 417 14.17 -21.37 -24.77
C ILE A 417 14.18 -20.91 -23.30
N GLU A 418 14.77 -19.74 -23.03
CA GLU A 418 14.85 -19.15 -21.69
C GLU A 418 13.45 -18.83 -21.13
N ALA A 419 12.60 -18.18 -21.94
CA ALA A 419 11.22 -17.89 -21.56
C ALA A 419 10.44 -19.19 -21.36
N LYS A 420 10.62 -20.18 -22.25
CA LYS A 420 9.97 -21.48 -22.17
C LYS A 420 10.35 -22.25 -20.90
N ASN A 421 11.62 -22.23 -20.50
CA ASN A 421 12.08 -22.88 -19.27
C ASN A 421 11.45 -22.27 -18.02
N LYS A 422 11.22 -20.94 -18.02
CA LYS A 422 10.52 -20.25 -16.93
C LYS A 422 9.01 -20.51 -16.94
N ILE A 423 8.41 -20.66 -18.11
CA ILE A 423 6.97 -20.93 -18.25
C ILE A 423 6.61 -22.38 -17.90
N GLY A 424 7.53 -23.32 -18.14
CA GLY A 424 7.30 -24.75 -17.95
C GLY A 424 6.46 -25.39 -19.08
N THR A 425 6.21 -26.69 -18.95
CA THR A 425 5.52 -27.52 -19.95
C THR A 425 4.06 -27.85 -19.60
N SER A 426 3.56 -27.38 -18.44
CA SER A 426 2.23 -27.71 -17.95
C SER A 426 1.11 -27.07 -18.77
N PHE A 427 -0.08 -27.70 -18.73
CA PHE A 427 -1.26 -27.35 -19.51
C PHE A 427 -1.66 -25.88 -19.40
N ALA A 428 -2.28 -25.37 -20.47
CA ALA A 428 -2.69 -23.99 -20.60
C ALA A 428 -3.72 -23.60 -19.54
N HIS A 429 -3.56 -22.42 -18.94
CA HIS A 429 -4.60 -21.81 -18.12
C HIS A 429 -5.26 -20.72 -18.94
N ASN A 430 -6.33 -21.04 -19.66
CA ASN A 430 -7.08 -20.03 -20.38
C ASN A 430 -8.56 -20.12 -20.03
N LEU A 431 -9.28 -19.01 -20.24
CA LEU A 431 -10.58 -18.70 -19.63
C LEU A 431 -10.44 -18.40 -18.13
N LYS A 432 -9.97 -17.20 -17.79
CA LYS A 432 -10.01 -16.68 -16.42
C LYS A 432 -9.16 -17.47 -15.39
N GLY A 433 -8.16 -18.23 -15.85
CA GLY A 433 -7.29 -19.07 -14.99
C GLY A 433 -7.69 -20.54 -14.93
N THR A 434 -8.73 -20.95 -15.68
CA THR A 434 -9.18 -22.34 -15.75
C THR A 434 -8.16 -23.23 -16.45
N ILE A 435 -7.89 -24.42 -15.90
CA ILE A 435 -7.01 -25.40 -16.52
C ILE A 435 -7.69 -25.96 -17.77
N LEU A 436 -7.00 -25.87 -18.91
CA LEU A 436 -7.42 -26.44 -20.18
C LEU A 436 -6.58 -27.65 -20.54
N THR A 437 -7.21 -28.82 -20.59
CA THR A 437 -6.56 -30.06 -21.02
C THR A 437 -6.72 -30.26 -22.53
N LYS A 438 -5.66 -30.71 -23.21
CA LYS A 438 -5.70 -30.95 -24.65
C LYS A 438 -6.45 -32.26 -24.95
N MET A 439 -7.36 -32.25 -25.92
CA MET A 439 -7.91 -33.48 -26.51
C MET A 439 -6.75 -34.31 -27.06
N ASN A 440 -6.56 -35.52 -26.52
CA ASN A 440 -5.47 -36.46 -26.81
C ASN A 440 -4.13 -36.22 -26.06
N SER A 441 -4.14 -35.74 -24.82
CA SER A 441 -3.01 -36.04 -23.92
C SER A 441 -3.09 -37.49 -23.46
N ASP A 442 -1.96 -38.18 -23.29
CA ASP A 442 -1.87 -39.55 -22.73
C ASP A 442 -2.36 -39.67 -21.26
N LEU A 443 -2.93 -38.60 -20.72
CA LEU A 443 -3.53 -38.51 -19.40
C LEU A 443 -5.04 -38.67 -19.54
N GLU A 444 -5.66 -39.50 -18.68
CA GLU A 444 -7.10 -39.71 -18.67
C GLU A 444 -7.85 -38.36 -18.63
N PRO A 445 -8.84 -38.15 -19.51
CA PRO A 445 -9.55 -36.89 -19.58
C PRO A 445 -10.33 -36.65 -18.28
N ILE A 446 -10.04 -35.53 -17.62
CA ILE A 446 -10.67 -35.14 -16.36
C ILE A 446 -12.19 -35.00 -16.59
N ASN A 447 -12.98 -35.80 -15.87
CA ASN A 447 -14.44 -35.67 -15.90
C ASN A 447 -14.84 -34.29 -15.36
N ASN A 448 -15.73 -33.57 -16.03
CA ASN A 448 -16.10 -32.17 -15.76
C ASN A 448 -14.98 -31.11 -15.95
N GLY A 449 -13.82 -31.45 -16.52
CA GLY A 449 -12.75 -30.49 -16.85
C GLY A 449 -13.00 -29.74 -18.15
N PHE A 450 -12.40 -28.55 -18.34
CA PHE A 450 -12.43 -27.88 -19.64
C PHE A 450 -11.34 -28.44 -20.56
N ILE A 451 -11.71 -28.71 -21.80
CA ILE A 451 -10.81 -29.28 -22.80
C ILE A 451 -10.84 -28.49 -24.10
N PHE A 452 -9.75 -28.60 -24.87
CA PHE A 452 -9.65 -27.99 -26.19
C PHE A 452 -9.01 -28.93 -27.20
N GLY A 453 -9.39 -28.81 -28.46
CA GLY A 453 -8.83 -29.60 -29.53
C GLY A 453 -9.12 -29.02 -30.91
N LYS A 454 -8.57 -29.69 -31.92
CA LYS A 454 -8.76 -29.35 -33.33
C LYS A 454 -9.62 -30.44 -33.96
N LYS A 455 -10.69 -30.07 -34.66
CA LYS A 455 -11.53 -30.98 -35.45
C LYS A 455 -11.48 -30.57 -36.90
N LYS A 456 -11.15 -31.50 -37.80
CA LYS A 456 -11.19 -31.28 -39.25
C LYS A 456 -12.63 -31.45 -39.74
N LEU A 457 -13.19 -30.45 -40.40
CA LEU A 457 -14.55 -30.46 -40.93
C LEU A 457 -14.55 -29.96 -42.37
N HIS A 458 -14.90 -30.84 -43.32
CA HIS A 458 -15.08 -30.61 -44.77
C HIS A 458 -13.95 -29.94 -45.59
N ASN A 459 -12.93 -29.36 -44.95
CA ASN A 459 -11.57 -29.00 -45.39
C ASN A 459 -10.93 -27.99 -44.43
N ASP A 460 -11.71 -27.42 -43.52
CA ASP A 460 -11.24 -26.48 -42.50
C ASP A 460 -10.91 -27.18 -41.18
N ILE A 461 -9.91 -26.66 -40.47
CA ILE A 461 -9.58 -27.08 -39.12
C ILE A 461 -10.28 -26.12 -38.16
N ILE A 462 -11.32 -26.62 -37.49
CA ILE A 462 -12.09 -25.84 -36.51
C ILE A 462 -11.51 -26.11 -35.13
N LEU A 463 -11.35 -25.04 -34.34
CA LEU A 463 -11.02 -25.17 -32.93
C LEU A 463 -12.27 -25.39 -32.12
N VAL A 464 -12.23 -26.37 -31.22
CA VAL A 464 -13.34 -26.67 -30.32
C VAL A 464 -12.81 -26.60 -28.89
N TYR A 465 -13.49 -25.82 -28.05
CA TYR A 465 -13.29 -25.84 -26.60
C TYR A 465 -14.64 -25.96 -25.91
N GLY A 466 -14.68 -26.67 -24.78
CA GLY A 466 -15.89 -26.83 -23.98
C GLY A 466 -15.62 -27.63 -22.71
N LYS A 467 -16.65 -27.80 -21.88
CA LYS A 467 -16.56 -28.64 -20.69
C LYS A 467 -16.73 -30.09 -21.11
N ASN A 468 -15.77 -30.94 -20.76
CA ASN A 468 -15.82 -32.37 -20.99
C ASN A 468 -16.86 -33.01 -20.08
N TYR A 469 -17.74 -33.79 -20.66
CA TYR A 469 -18.65 -34.67 -19.94
C TYR A 469 -18.43 -36.09 -20.43
N ASN A 470 -17.84 -36.93 -19.57
CA ASN A 470 -17.45 -38.29 -19.97
C ASN A 470 -18.57 -39.27 -19.61
N LEU A 471 -19.23 -39.86 -20.62
CA LEU A 471 -20.35 -40.79 -20.47
C LEU A 471 -19.92 -42.28 -20.44
N GLY A 472 -18.61 -42.57 -20.36
CA GLY A 472 -18.09 -43.93 -20.25
C GLY A 472 -17.87 -44.67 -21.59
N SER A 473 -17.94 -43.97 -22.72
CA SER A 473 -17.53 -44.45 -24.04
C SER A 473 -16.22 -43.78 -24.48
N ASN A 474 -15.56 -44.32 -25.51
CA ASN A 474 -14.39 -43.70 -26.16
C ASN A 474 -14.68 -42.32 -26.82
N ASP A 475 -15.89 -41.82 -26.67
CA ASP A 475 -16.36 -40.56 -27.25
C ASP A 475 -16.37 -39.45 -26.19
N ILE A 476 -15.73 -38.34 -26.51
CA ILE A 476 -15.73 -37.14 -25.69
C ILE A 476 -16.97 -36.30 -26.05
N VAL A 477 -17.90 -36.15 -25.11
CA VAL A 477 -19.05 -35.24 -25.26
C VAL A 477 -18.70 -33.89 -24.66
N LEU A 478 -18.91 -32.82 -25.43
CA LEU A 478 -18.66 -31.44 -25.01
C LEU A 478 -19.96 -30.71 -24.74
N GLU A 479 -20.12 -30.23 -23.52
CA GLU A 479 -21.20 -29.29 -23.18
C GLU A 479 -20.68 -27.84 -23.23
N HIS A 480 -21.58 -26.90 -23.56
CA HIS A 480 -21.30 -25.46 -23.64
C HIS A 480 -20.10 -25.13 -24.54
N TYR A 481 -19.95 -25.84 -25.65
CA TYR A 481 -18.81 -25.68 -26.55
C TYR A 481 -18.95 -24.44 -27.43
N ILE A 482 -17.82 -23.80 -27.73
CA ILE A 482 -17.74 -22.77 -28.76
C ILE A 482 -16.86 -23.31 -29.88
N THR A 483 -17.42 -23.32 -31.09
CA THR A 483 -16.66 -23.50 -32.33
C THR A 483 -16.21 -22.15 -32.83
N VAL A 484 -14.90 -21.95 -32.91
CA VAL A 484 -14.36 -20.73 -33.50
C VAL A 484 -13.86 -21.05 -34.90
N ASN A 485 -14.49 -20.45 -35.91
CA ASN A 485 -14.14 -20.64 -37.33
C ASN A 485 -12.84 -19.95 -37.74
N ASN A 486 -12.22 -19.18 -36.83
CA ASN A 486 -10.93 -18.54 -37.05
C ASN A 486 -10.02 -18.80 -35.83
N PRO A 487 -8.86 -19.49 -35.99
CA PRO A 487 -7.98 -19.87 -34.88
C PRO A 487 -7.44 -18.71 -34.02
N ASP A 488 -7.60 -17.47 -34.49
CA ASP A 488 -7.10 -16.25 -33.87
C ASP A 488 -7.80 -15.89 -32.55
N ASP A 489 -9.07 -16.25 -32.30
CA ASP A 489 -9.67 -15.90 -31.00
C ASP A 489 -9.07 -16.69 -29.82
N LEU A 490 -8.51 -17.86 -30.13
CA LEU A 490 -7.92 -18.84 -29.22
C LEU A 490 -6.45 -19.12 -29.55
N PHE A 491 -5.83 -18.32 -30.42
CA PHE A 491 -4.42 -18.34 -30.83
C PHE A 491 -3.73 -19.71 -30.69
N MET A 492 -4.10 -20.67 -31.52
CA MET A 492 -3.39 -21.95 -31.63
C MET A 492 -2.64 -22.00 -32.96
N GLY A 493 -1.32 -22.18 -32.91
CA GLY A 493 -0.52 -22.32 -34.14
C GLY A 493 -1.00 -23.51 -34.97
N LEU A 494 -1.33 -23.28 -36.23
CA LEU A 494 -1.48 -24.34 -37.23
C LEU A 494 -0.07 -24.74 -37.70
N LYS A 495 0.35 -25.98 -37.42
CA LYS A 495 1.39 -26.62 -38.23
C LYS A 495 0.67 -27.25 -39.41
N ASN A 496 0.99 -26.79 -40.62
CA ASN A 496 0.74 -27.60 -41.80
C ASN A 496 1.68 -28.82 -41.70
N VAL A 497 1.09 -30.01 -41.69
CA VAL A 497 1.81 -31.28 -41.92
C VAL A 497 1.70 -31.57 -43.40
#